data_AF-A0A3C1AAB5-F1
#
_entry.id   AF-A0A3C1AAB5-F1
#
_cell.length_a   1.000
_cell.length_b   1.000
_cell.length_c   1.000
_cell.angle_alpha   90.00
_cell.angle_beta   90.00
_cell.angle_gamma   90.00
#
_symmetry.space_group_name_H-M   'P 1'
#
loop_
_entity.id
_entity.type
_entity.pdbx_description
1 polymer ?
#
loop_
_entity_poly.entity_id
_entity_poly.type
_entity_poly.pdbx_seq_one_letter_code
_entity_poly.pdbx_strand_id
1 'polypeptide(L)'
;MFIQDSIYNEFLKSFEKGNIQGLDQIEQTLTNHNSPLSQYWLAYAQYYKSIYFLKMGNKKQSKKIVQDAIALLEKQESKDSEVLALLALMQSYYIQFTAGMDAGIISARVKENANESIKLDSNNIRGWYVLANNDYYTPKQFGGGKKAEEYLLKAISLPEQKLKNPIMPSWGKSDSYFLLISFYIDNEEMEKAKKIFIQAKELYPDNYMINQYAAKFQD
;
A
#
# COMPACT_ATOMS: atom_id res chain seq x y z
N MET A 1 -15.23 2.33 -14.83
CA MET A 1 -14.71 1.59 -13.65
C MET A 1 -13.43 2.28 -13.21
N PHE A 2 -13.17 2.40 -11.91
CA PHE A 2 -11.94 3.03 -11.42
C PHE A 2 -10.76 2.11 -11.74
N ILE A 3 -9.66 2.65 -12.22
CA ILE A 3 -8.49 1.85 -12.59
C ILE A 3 -7.90 1.12 -11.37
N GLN A 4 -7.92 1.75 -10.20
CA GLN A 4 -7.51 1.15 -8.93
C GLN A 4 -8.33 -0.11 -8.62
N ASP A 5 -9.66 0.02 -8.64
CA ASP A 5 -10.56 -1.10 -8.36
C ASP A 5 -10.40 -2.21 -9.41
N SER A 6 -10.16 -1.84 -10.67
CA SER A 6 -9.92 -2.80 -11.75
C SER A 6 -8.67 -3.64 -11.47
N ILE A 7 -7.57 -2.99 -11.09
CA ILE A 7 -6.31 -3.65 -10.71
C ILE A 7 -6.52 -4.56 -9.49
N TYR A 8 -7.15 -4.05 -8.44
CA TYR A 8 -7.37 -4.80 -7.20
C TYR A 8 -8.29 -6.01 -7.42
N ASN A 9 -9.36 -5.85 -8.21
CA ASN A 9 -10.27 -6.94 -8.51
C ASN A 9 -9.60 -8.04 -9.36
N GLU A 10 -8.79 -7.69 -10.36
CA GLU A 10 -8.04 -8.70 -11.12
C GLU A 10 -6.95 -9.36 -10.26
N PHE A 11 -6.37 -8.64 -9.30
CA PHE A 11 -5.51 -9.24 -8.28
C PHE A 11 -6.24 -10.28 -7.43
N LEU A 12 -7.43 -9.97 -6.90
CA LEU A 12 -8.19 -10.96 -6.12
C LEU A 12 -8.59 -12.18 -6.98
N LYS A 13 -9.09 -11.95 -8.20
CA LYS A 13 -9.43 -13.03 -9.15
C LYS A 13 -8.23 -13.90 -9.53
N SER A 14 -7.01 -13.37 -9.46
CA SER A 14 -5.81 -14.15 -9.81
C SER A 14 -5.60 -15.35 -8.90
N PHE A 15 -6.04 -15.26 -7.63
CA PHE A 15 -6.01 -16.38 -6.69
C PHE A 15 -7.07 -17.44 -7.04
N GLU A 16 -8.28 -17.01 -7.39
CA GLU A 16 -9.36 -17.92 -7.80
C GLU A 16 -9.02 -18.66 -9.09
N LYS A 17 -8.42 -17.97 -10.06
CA LYS A 17 -8.07 -18.51 -11.38
C LYS A 17 -6.71 -19.22 -11.42
N GLY A 18 -5.88 -19.04 -10.39
CA GLY A 18 -4.50 -19.54 -10.38
C GLY A 18 -3.60 -18.94 -11.47
N ASN A 19 -3.92 -17.77 -12.01
CA ASN A 19 -3.10 -17.08 -13.02
C ASN A 19 -3.31 -15.55 -12.99
N ILE A 20 -2.41 -14.81 -13.64
CA ILE A 20 -2.35 -13.34 -13.64
C ILE A 20 -2.82 -12.68 -14.95
N GLN A 21 -3.52 -13.40 -15.83
CA GLN A 21 -3.85 -12.92 -17.18
C GLN A 21 -4.59 -11.57 -17.16
N GLY A 22 -5.48 -11.36 -16.19
CA GLY A 22 -6.20 -10.09 -16.04
C GLY A 22 -5.28 -8.91 -15.69
N LEU A 23 -4.28 -9.14 -14.83
CA LEU A 23 -3.27 -8.12 -14.51
C LEU A 23 -2.37 -7.85 -15.72
N ASP A 24 -1.97 -8.88 -16.46
CA ASP A 24 -1.15 -8.73 -17.67
C ASP A 24 -1.84 -7.88 -18.76
N GLN A 25 -3.15 -8.06 -18.95
CA GLN A 25 -3.95 -7.26 -19.88
C GLN A 25 -4.01 -5.77 -19.47
N ILE A 26 -4.13 -5.49 -18.18
CA ILE A 26 -4.09 -4.13 -17.64
C ILE A 26 -2.69 -3.51 -17.86
N GLU A 27 -1.62 -4.24 -17.54
CA GLU A 27 -0.25 -3.78 -17.74
C GLU A 27 0.03 -3.45 -19.21
N GLN A 28 -0.44 -4.29 -20.14
CA GLN A 28 -0.28 -4.05 -21.58
C GLN A 28 -0.98 -2.76 -22.02
N THR A 29 -2.22 -2.55 -21.55
CA THR A 29 -3.00 -1.34 -21.86
C THR A 29 -2.30 -0.08 -21.34
N LEU A 30 -1.84 -0.11 -20.08
CA LEU A 30 -1.14 1.02 -19.45
C LEU A 30 0.20 1.32 -20.13
N THR A 31 0.94 0.28 -20.53
CA THR A 31 2.20 0.42 -21.28
C THR A 31 1.99 1.16 -22.61
N ASN A 32 0.90 0.87 -23.32
CA ASN A 32 0.59 1.52 -24.60
C ASN A 32 0.25 3.01 -24.46
N HIS A 33 -0.33 3.43 -23.33
CA HIS A 33 -0.64 4.84 -23.08
C HIS A 33 0.60 5.68 -22.77
N ASN A 34 1.56 5.13 -22.03
CA ASN A 34 2.86 5.74 -21.70
C ASN A 34 2.82 7.22 -21.25
N SER A 35 1.83 7.59 -20.45
CA SER A 35 1.76 8.86 -19.70
C SER A 35 2.28 8.68 -18.26
N PRO A 36 2.67 9.76 -17.56
CA PRO A 36 3.07 9.68 -16.15
C PRO A 36 2.04 8.98 -15.26
N LEU A 37 0.75 9.26 -15.48
CA LEU A 37 -0.34 8.60 -14.74
C LEU A 37 -0.50 7.13 -15.13
N SER A 38 -0.30 6.76 -16.39
CA SER A 38 -0.32 5.33 -16.78
C SER A 38 0.87 4.56 -16.20
N GLN A 39 2.04 5.19 -16.07
CA GLN A 39 3.22 4.61 -15.44
C GLN A 39 3.01 4.43 -13.94
N TYR A 40 2.35 5.38 -13.28
CA TYR A 40 1.90 5.22 -11.89
C TYR A 40 1.04 3.96 -11.73
N TRP A 41 0.00 3.81 -12.57
CA TRP A 41 -0.89 2.66 -12.49
C TRP A 41 -0.23 1.36 -12.93
N LEU A 42 0.73 1.41 -13.85
CA LEU A 42 1.52 0.25 -14.26
C LEU A 42 2.34 -0.26 -13.08
N ALA A 43 3.02 0.64 -12.37
CA ALA A 43 3.73 0.29 -11.15
C ALA A 43 2.75 -0.30 -10.11
N TYR A 44 1.60 0.34 -9.89
CA TYR A 44 0.59 -0.16 -8.95
C TYR A 44 0.07 -1.58 -9.29
N ALA A 45 -0.13 -1.89 -10.58
CA ALA A 45 -0.46 -3.24 -11.03
C ALA A 45 0.68 -4.24 -10.76
N GLN A 46 1.91 -3.84 -11.05
CA GLN A 46 3.11 -4.65 -10.78
C GLN A 46 3.28 -4.93 -9.28
N TYR A 47 2.93 -4.00 -8.40
CA TYR A 47 2.92 -4.22 -6.96
C TYR A 47 2.00 -5.38 -6.55
N TYR A 48 0.75 -5.39 -7.02
CA TYR A 48 -0.16 -6.50 -6.74
C TYR A 48 0.24 -7.82 -7.41
N LYS A 49 0.76 -7.77 -8.64
CA LYS A 49 1.33 -8.93 -9.32
C LYS A 49 2.51 -9.52 -8.53
N SER A 50 3.36 -8.67 -7.96
CA SER A 50 4.43 -9.10 -7.06
C SER A 50 3.88 -9.77 -5.81
N ILE A 51 2.84 -9.22 -5.18
CA ILE A 51 2.18 -9.85 -4.02
C ILE A 51 1.64 -11.24 -4.39
N TYR A 52 1.00 -11.37 -5.54
CA TYR A 52 0.52 -12.67 -6.02
C TYR A 52 1.66 -13.69 -6.10
N PHE A 53 2.76 -13.37 -6.79
CA PHE A 53 3.89 -14.29 -6.92
C PHE A 53 4.52 -14.64 -5.58
N LEU A 54 4.59 -13.70 -4.63
CA LEU A 54 5.05 -14.00 -3.28
C LEU A 54 4.14 -15.02 -2.59
N LYS A 55 2.81 -14.82 -2.66
CA LYS A 55 1.83 -15.71 -2.05
C LYS A 55 1.82 -17.11 -2.68
N MET A 56 2.14 -17.20 -3.97
CA MET A 56 2.35 -18.48 -4.67
C MET A 56 3.73 -19.12 -4.40
N GLY A 57 4.54 -18.55 -3.50
CA GLY A 57 5.86 -19.07 -3.13
C GLY A 57 6.99 -18.70 -4.09
N ASN A 58 6.72 -17.93 -5.15
CA ASN A 58 7.74 -17.51 -6.13
C ASN A 58 8.40 -16.18 -5.72
N LYS A 59 9.22 -16.25 -4.66
CA LYS A 59 9.95 -15.10 -4.10
C LYS A 59 10.85 -14.40 -5.13
N LYS A 60 11.49 -15.15 -6.03
CA LYS A 60 12.39 -14.60 -7.06
C LYS A 60 11.64 -13.71 -8.05
N GLN A 61 10.50 -14.19 -8.55
CA GLN A 61 9.69 -13.43 -9.50
C GLN A 61 9.06 -12.20 -8.83
N SER A 62 8.51 -12.36 -7.63
CA SER A 62 7.99 -11.25 -6.82
C SER A 62 9.03 -10.14 -6.63
N LYS A 63 10.24 -10.52 -6.18
CA LYS A 63 11.36 -9.57 -6.02
C LYS A 63 11.65 -8.80 -7.30
N LYS A 64 11.77 -9.51 -8.43
CA LYS A 64 12.08 -8.88 -9.72
C LYS A 64 11.00 -7.87 -10.13
N ILE A 65 9.73 -8.24 -10.02
CA ILE A 65 8.61 -7.38 -10.45
C ILE A 65 8.56 -6.09 -9.63
N VAL A 66 8.69 -6.16 -8.31
CA VAL A 66 8.70 -4.92 -7.51
C VAL A 66 9.94 -4.08 -7.78
N GLN A 67 11.11 -4.69 -8.05
CA GLN A 67 12.30 -3.93 -8.45
C GLN A 67 12.09 -3.16 -9.75
N ASP A 68 11.47 -3.80 -10.74
CA ASP A 68 11.15 -3.16 -12.02
C ASP A 68 10.13 -2.01 -11.83
N ALA A 69 9.15 -2.17 -10.93
CA ALA A 69 8.17 -1.14 -10.59
C ALA A 69 8.80 0.07 -9.87
N ILE A 70 9.73 -0.18 -8.93
CA ILE A 70 10.51 0.87 -8.27
C ILE A 70 11.31 1.66 -9.32
N ALA A 71 12.03 0.95 -10.19
CA ALA A 71 12.85 1.58 -11.23
C ALA A 71 12.01 2.40 -12.23
N LEU A 72 10.78 1.96 -12.53
CA LEU A 72 9.83 2.70 -13.37
C LEU A 72 9.49 4.06 -12.74
N LEU A 73 9.14 4.10 -11.46
CA LEU A 73 8.79 5.34 -10.76
C LEU A 73 10.02 6.23 -10.54
N GLU A 74 11.18 5.66 -10.21
CA GLU A 74 12.43 6.41 -10.02
C GLU A 74 12.86 7.18 -11.27
N LYS A 75 12.58 6.64 -12.46
CA LYS A 75 12.90 7.27 -13.76
C LYS A 75 12.00 8.45 -14.14
N GLN A 76 10.88 8.68 -13.44
CA GLN A 76 10.02 9.83 -13.74
C GLN A 76 10.75 11.14 -13.40
N GLU A 77 10.80 12.08 -14.35
CA GLU A 77 11.52 13.36 -14.22
C GLU A 77 10.96 14.21 -13.08
N SER A 78 9.64 14.37 -13.01
CA SER A 78 8.94 14.99 -11.90
C SER A 78 8.15 13.92 -11.14
N LYS A 79 8.25 13.98 -9.81
CA LYS A 79 7.48 13.13 -8.90
C LYS A 79 6.62 14.04 -8.05
N ASP A 80 5.31 13.93 -8.21
CA ASP A 80 4.37 14.61 -7.32
C ASP A 80 4.23 13.83 -6.00
N SER A 81 3.36 14.34 -5.13
CA SER A 81 3.07 13.70 -3.85
C SER A 81 2.63 12.23 -4.00
N GLU A 82 1.90 11.89 -5.07
CA GLU A 82 1.37 10.54 -5.29
C GLU A 82 2.44 9.57 -5.71
N VAL A 83 3.26 9.96 -6.69
CA VAL A 83 4.37 9.15 -7.18
C VAL A 83 5.35 8.84 -6.05
N LEU A 84 5.67 9.84 -5.22
CA LEU A 84 6.55 9.65 -4.05
C LEU A 84 5.95 8.67 -3.03
N ALA A 85 4.65 8.77 -2.74
CA ALA A 85 3.99 7.85 -1.82
C ALA A 85 3.97 6.42 -2.37
N LEU A 86 3.68 6.22 -3.66
CA LEU A 86 3.68 4.89 -4.26
C LEU A 86 5.10 4.30 -4.32
N LEU A 87 6.11 5.11 -4.67
CA LEU A 87 7.51 4.70 -4.65
C LEU A 87 7.92 4.25 -3.24
N ALA A 88 7.57 5.02 -2.22
CA ALA A 88 7.85 4.67 -0.83
C ALA A 88 7.15 3.36 -0.41
N LEU A 89 5.90 3.14 -0.83
CA LEU A 89 5.17 1.88 -0.57
C LEU A 89 5.92 0.67 -1.15
N MET A 90 6.35 0.76 -2.40
CA MET A 90 7.07 -0.33 -3.08
C MET A 90 8.44 -0.59 -2.46
N GLN A 91 9.17 0.47 -2.11
CA GLN A 91 10.43 0.35 -1.40
C GLN A 91 10.23 -0.32 -0.04
N SER A 92 9.16 0.03 0.69
CA SER A 92 8.81 -0.60 1.97
C SER A 92 8.53 -2.10 1.78
N TYR A 93 7.70 -2.45 0.80
CA TYR A 93 7.45 -3.86 0.45
C TYR A 93 8.73 -4.59 0.02
N TYR A 94 9.65 -3.93 -0.68
CA TYR A 94 10.89 -4.55 -1.14
C TYR A 94 11.84 -4.93 0.01
N ILE A 95 11.73 -4.30 1.19
CA ILE A 95 12.58 -4.59 2.36
C ILE A 95 12.56 -6.08 2.72
N GLN A 96 11.44 -6.79 2.59
CA GLN A 96 11.32 -8.22 2.91
C GLN A 96 12.21 -9.14 2.03
N PHE A 97 12.77 -8.63 0.93
CA PHE A 97 13.72 -9.34 0.06
C PHE A 97 15.17 -8.96 0.32
N THR A 98 15.43 -8.19 1.38
CA THR A 98 16.73 -7.67 1.80
C THR A 98 16.98 -7.97 3.28
N ALA A 99 18.19 -7.71 3.78
CA ALA A 99 18.54 -7.92 5.17
C ALA A 99 19.66 -6.97 5.61
N GLY A 100 19.87 -6.86 6.93
CA GLY A 100 20.98 -6.13 7.51
C GLY A 100 21.01 -4.65 7.12
N MET A 101 22.20 -4.15 6.75
CA MET A 101 22.42 -2.74 6.43
C MET A 101 21.57 -2.26 5.24
N ASP A 102 21.41 -3.10 4.21
CA ASP A 102 20.62 -2.76 3.02
C ASP A 102 19.16 -2.49 3.37
N ALA A 103 18.57 -3.30 4.25
CA ALA A 103 17.21 -3.09 4.74
C ALA A 103 17.07 -1.74 5.47
N GLY A 104 18.07 -1.36 6.27
CA GLY A 104 18.14 -0.06 6.94
C GLY A 104 18.24 1.12 5.97
N ILE A 105 19.07 1.01 4.93
CA ILE A 105 19.22 2.04 3.88
C ILE A 105 17.89 2.22 3.13
N ILE A 106 17.23 1.12 2.76
CA ILE A 106 15.95 1.18 2.06
C ILE A 106 14.88 1.78 2.95
N SER A 107 14.80 1.39 4.23
CA SER A 107 13.86 1.98 5.21
C SER A 107 14.07 3.49 5.38
N ALA A 108 15.33 3.97 5.31
CA ALA A 108 15.61 5.40 5.32
C ALA A 108 15.05 6.11 4.07
N ARG A 109 15.20 5.52 2.87
CA ARG A 109 14.63 6.04 1.63
C ARG A 109 13.10 6.04 1.61
N VAL A 110 12.49 5.01 2.20
CA VAL A 110 11.02 4.96 2.38
C VAL A 110 10.56 6.18 3.17
N LYS A 111 11.21 6.47 4.31
CA LYS A 111 10.89 7.65 5.12
C LYS A 111 11.13 8.95 4.37
N GLU A 112 12.21 9.07 3.62
CA GLU A 112 12.51 10.26 2.82
C GLU A 112 11.40 10.54 1.79
N ASN A 113 11.07 9.55 0.96
CA ASN A 113 10.04 9.68 -0.07
C ASN A 113 8.65 9.94 0.52
N ALA A 114 8.27 9.24 1.60
CA ALA A 114 6.97 9.45 2.24
C ALA A 114 6.87 10.82 2.94
N ASN A 115 7.95 11.33 3.54
CA ASN A 115 7.97 12.67 4.11
C ASN A 115 7.92 13.75 3.01
N GLU A 116 8.63 13.60 1.90
CA GLU A 116 8.55 14.55 0.79
C GLU A 116 7.16 14.53 0.14
N SER A 117 6.51 13.37 0.03
CA SER A 117 5.11 13.26 -0.37
C SER A 117 4.19 14.13 0.50
N ILE A 118 4.31 14.02 1.83
CA ILE A 118 3.52 14.80 2.79
C ILE A 118 3.86 16.30 2.74
N LYS A 119 5.12 16.64 2.47
CA LYS A 119 5.55 18.03 2.33
C LYS A 119 4.97 18.68 1.07
N LEU A 120 4.89 17.94 -0.04
CA LEU A 120 4.25 18.40 -1.27
C LEU A 120 2.72 18.51 -1.13
N ASP A 121 2.10 17.56 -0.42
CA ASP A 121 0.68 17.61 -0.08
C ASP A 121 0.43 16.95 1.29
N SER A 122 0.17 17.78 2.30
CA SER A 122 -0.04 17.30 3.67
C SER A 122 -1.36 16.54 3.86
N ASN A 123 -2.28 16.63 2.89
CA ASN A 123 -3.52 15.87 2.84
C ASN A 123 -3.37 14.55 2.09
N ASN A 124 -2.20 14.24 1.54
CA ASN A 124 -1.99 12.95 0.89
C ASN A 124 -1.94 11.81 1.93
N ILE A 125 -3.08 11.14 2.08
CA ILE A 125 -3.28 9.98 2.96
C ILE A 125 -2.19 8.92 2.77
N ARG A 126 -1.74 8.71 1.52
CA ARG A 126 -0.82 7.64 1.15
C ARG A 126 0.57 7.85 1.73
N GLY A 127 1.05 9.10 1.78
CA GLY A 127 2.33 9.42 2.43
C GLY A 127 2.29 9.06 3.92
N TRP A 128 1.22 9.43 4.62
CA TRP A 128 1.01 9.09 6.03
C TRP A 128 0.91 7.58 6.26
N TYR A 129 0.13 6.88 5.43
CA TYR A 129 0.01 5.43 5.48
C TYR A 129 1.36 4.74 5.32
N VAL A 130 2.20 5.18 4.36
CA VAL A 130 3.50 4.53 4.13
C VAL A 130 4.49 4.78 5.27
N LEU A 131 4.47 5.95 5.89
CA LEU A 131 5.25 6.18 7.11
C LEU A 131 4.84 5.22 8.22
N ALA A 132 3.53 5.03 8.43
CA ALA A 132 3.03 4.06 9.40
C ALA A 132 3.43 2.63 9.06
N ASN A 133 3.26 2.22 7.80
CA ASN A 133 3.59 0.88 7.31
C ASN A 133 5.06 0.56 7.57
N ASN A 134 5.96 1.48 7.19
CA ASN A 134 7.38 1.31 7.41
C ASN A 134 7.75 1.26 8.90
N ASP A 135 7.14 2.11 9.73
CA ASP A 135 7.39 2.11 11.18
C ASP A 135 6.89 0.82 11.84
N TYR A 136 5.69 0.35 11.49
CA TYR A 136 5.10 -0.87 12.02
C TYR A 136 5.91 -2.13 11.71
N TYR A 137 6.38 -2.28 10.46
CA TYR A 137 7.19 -3.44 10.07
C TYR A 137 8.67 -3.33 10.46
N THR A 138 9.11 -2.17 10.97
CA THR A 138 10.46 -2.04 11.52
C THR A 138 10.54 -2.82 12.85
N PRO A 139 11.55 -3.68 13.05
CA PRO A 139 11.68 -4.41 14.32
C PRO A 139 11.76 -3.49 15.54
N LYS A 140 11.10 -3.86 16.64
CA LYS A 140 11.04 -3.06 17.89
C LYS A 140 12.43 -2.67 18.43
N GLN A 141 13.43 -3.54 18.31
CA GLN A 141 14.82 -3.26 18.73
C GLN A 141 15.47 -2.10 17.97
N PHE A 142 14.98 -1.78 16.76
CA PHE A 142 15.41 -0.63 15.96
C PHE A 142 14.46 0.57 16.13
N GLY A 143 13.53 0.50 17.08
CA GLY A 143 12.59 1.58 17.41
C GLY A 143 11.30 1.59 16.59
N GLY A 144 10.99 0.53 15.84
CA GLY A 144 9.74 0.44 15.09
C GLY A 144 8.49 0.30 15.98
N GLY A 145 7.35 0.65 15.41
CA GLY A 145 6.03 0.66 16.05
C GLY A 145 5.78 1.88 16.95
N LYS A 146 6.73 2.80 17.12
CA LYS A 146 6.59 3.96 18.01
C LYS A 146 5.72 5.07 17.45
N LYS A 147 5.65 5.20 16.13
CA LYS A 147 4.91 6.26 15.43
C LYS A 147 3.77 5.74 14.56
N ALA A 148 3.69 4.42 14.38
CA ALA A 148 2.67 3.77 13.58
C ALA A 148 1.25 4.25 13.95
N GLU A 149 0.87 4.24 15.23
CA GLU A 149 -0.46 4.71 15.68
C GLU A 149 -0.71 6.17 15.29
N GLU A 150 0.22 7.07 15.57
CA GLU A 150 0.12 8.51 15.26
C GLU A 150 -0.11 8.73 13.75
N TYR A 151 0.70 8.08 12.92
CA TYR A 151 0.61 8.21 11.47
C TYR A 151 -0.67 7.61 10.90
N LEU A 152 -1.16 6.49 11.45
CA LEU A 152 -2.41 5.86 11.02
C LEU A 152 -3.63 6.69 11.40
N LEU A 153 -3.66 7.19 12.64
CA LEU A 153 -4.71 8.11 13.09
C LEU A 153 -4.74 9.37 12.23
N LYS A 154 -3.56 9.91 11.88
CA LYS A 154 -3.47 11.02 10.94
C LYS A 154 -4.04 10.66 9.57
N ALA A 155 -3.64 9.53 8.99
CA ALA A 155 -4.10 9.08 7.68
C ALA A 155 -5.64 8.91 7.62
N ILE A 156 -6.26 8.27 8.62
CA ILE A 156 -7.71 8.08 8.64
C ILE A 156 -8.51 9.37 8.92
N SER A 157 -7.90 10.35 9.60
CA SER A 157 -8.53 11.65 9.89
C SER A 157 -8.69 12.54 8.66
N LEU A 158 -7.85 12.33 7.64
CA LEU A 158 -7.85 13.15 6.43
C LEU A 158 -9.06 12.81 5.54
N PRO A 159 -9.66 13.80 4.87
CA PRO A 159 -10.78 13.55 3.96
C PRO A 159 -10.30 12.75 2.75
N GLU A 160 -11.14 11.84 2.25
CA GLU A 160 -10.93 11.28 0.92
C GLU A 160 -11.11 12.34 -0.17
N GLN A 161 -10.77 12.00 -1.41
CA GLN A 161 -11.00 12.88 -2.55
C GLN A 161 -12.46 13.35 -2.61
N LYS A 162 -12.64 14.68 -2.50
CA LYS A 162 -13.97 15.32 -2.56
C LYS A 162 -14.70 15.03 -3.86
N LEU A 163 -13.95 14.86 -4.96
CA LEU A 163 -14.47 14.50 -6.27
C LEU A 163 -13.98 13.10 -6.62
N LYS A 164 -14.92 12.18 -6.80
CA LYS A 164 -14.66 10.84 -7.31
C LYS A 164 -14.06 10.94 -8.70
N ASN A 165 -12.76 10.65 -8.81
CA ASN A 165 -12.04 10.65 -10.07
C ASN A 165 -11.61 9.21 -10.44
N PRO A 166 -12.10 8.64 -11.56
CA PRO A 166 -11.81 7.26 -11.94
C PRO A 166 -10.35 6.88 -12.15
N ILE A 167 -9.47 7.88 -12.34
CA ILE A 167 -8.06 7.69 -12.69
C ILE A 167 -7.09 8.26 -11.65
N MET A 168 -7.57 9.04 -10.68
CA MET A 168 -6.71 9.49 -9.57
C MET A 168 -6.68 8.43 -8.47
N PRO A 169 -5.56 8.26 -7.76
CA PRO A 169 -5.47 7.20 -6.77
C PRO A 169 -6.32 7.50 -5.53
N SER A 170 -6.81 6.47 -4.86
CA SER A 170 -7.69 6.60 -3.69
C SER A 170 -7.40 5.56 -2.60
N TRP A 171 -6.35 4.75 -2.80
CA TRP A 171 -5.85 3.80 -1.80
C TRP A 171 -5.29 4.50 -0.56
N GLY A 172 -4.95 3.75 0.47
CA GLY A 172 -4.28 4.25 1.67
C GLY A 172 -5.20 4.44 2.87
N LYS A 173 -6.45 4.88 2.69
CA LYS A 173 -7.35 5.11 3.84
C LYS A 173 -7.87 3.79 4.44
N SER A 174 -8.44 2.93 3.62
CA SER A 174 -8.84 1.57 4.03
C SER A 174 -7.63 0.74 4.47
N ASP A 175 -6.48 0.90 3.82
CA ASP A 175 -5.22 0.27 4.21
C ASP A 175 -4.74 0.76 5.60
N SER A 176 -4.95 2.04 5.93
CA SER A 176 -4.64 2.59 7.24
C SER A 176 -5.57 2.05 8.32
N TYR A 177 -6.86 1.91 8.03
CA TYR A 177 -7.80 1.23 8.94
C TYR A 177 -7.36 -0.21 9.20
N PHE A 178 -7.09 -0.97 8.14
CA PHE A 178 -6.62 -2.35 8.26
C PHE A 178 -5.37 -2.43 9.14
N LEU A 179 -4.36 -1.61 8.86
CA LEU A 179 -3.09 -1.65 9.58
C LEU A 179 -3.22 -1.18 11.04
N LEU A 180 -4.12 -0.24 11.33
CA LEU A 180 -4.38 0.22 12.70
C LEU A 180 -5.08 -0.86 13.54
N ILE A 181 -5.98 -1.62 12.93
CA ILE A 181 -6.59 -2.80 13.57
C ILE A 181 -5.50 -3.83 13.87
N SER A 182 -4.62 -4.14 12.90
CA SER A 182 -3.48 -5.06 13.12
C SER A 182 -2.59 -4.57 14.26
N PHE A 183 -2.23 -3.28 14.24
CA PHE A 183 -1.39 -2.66 15.25
C PHE A 183 -1.97 -2.81 16.66
N TYR A 184 -3.25 -2.50 16.84
CA TYR A 184 -3.88 -2.64 18.16
C TYR A 184 -4.01 -4.09 18.60
N ILE A 185 -4.31 -5.02 17.70
CA ILE A 185 -4.32 -6.46 18.03
C ILE A 185 -2.94 -6.93 18.49
N ASP A 186 -1.88 -6.55 17.77
CA ASP A 186 -0.50 -6.96 18.09
C ASP A 186 0.05 -6.35 19.38
N ASN A 187 -0.57 -5.26 19.86
CA ASN A 187 -0.27 -4.63 21.14
C ASN A 187 -1.30 -4.98 22.22
N GLU A 188 -2.17 -5.98 21.98
CA GLU A 188 -3.18 -6.47 22.92
C GLU A 188 -4.26 -5.42 23.31
N GLU A 189 -4.41 -4.36 22.52
CA GLU A 189 -5.36 -3.27 22.71
C GLU A 189 -6.71 -3.57 22.03
N MET A 190 -7.35 -4.68 22.42
CA MET A 190 -8.52 -5.24 21.72
C MET A 190 -9.72 -4.29 21.63
N GLU A 191 -9.98 -3.48 22.66
CA GLU A 191 -11.06 -2.49 22.65
C GLU A 191 -10.84 -1.39 21.60
N LYS A 192 -9.59 -0.91 21.48
CA LYS A 192 -9.24 0.05 20.42
C LYS A 192 -9.37 -0.60 19.05
N ALA A 193 -8.90 -1.85 18.90
CA ALA A 193 -9.02 -2.59 17.65
C ALA A 193 -10.49 -2.76 17.22
N LYS A 194 -11.38 -3.16 18.14
CA LYS A 194 -12.82 -3.31 17.88
C LYS A 194 -13.45 -1.99 17.47
N LYS A 195 -13.11 -0.88 18.14
CA LYS A 195 -13.60 0.46 17.79
C LYS A 195 -13.20 0.87 16.37
N ILE A 196 -11.93 0.69 16.00
CA ILE A 196 -11.45 1.02 14.65
C ILE A 196 -12.07 0.09 13.61
N PHE A 197 -12.25 -1.19 13.93
CA PHE A 197 -12.92 -2.15 13.05
C PHE A 197 -14.37 -1.73 12.73
N ILE A 198 -15.16 -1.33 13.73
CA ILE A 198 -16.53 -0.86 13.53
C ILE A 198 -16.56 0.35 12.59
N GLN A 199 -15.71 1.36 12.83
CA GLN A 199 -15.58 2.53 11.95
C GLN A 199 -15.19 2.15 10.52
N ALA A 200 -14.23 1.22 10.37
CA ALA A 200 -13.78 0.75 9.07
C ALA A 200 -14.91 0.02 8.30
N LYS A 201 -15.75 -0.75 9.00
CA LYS A 201 -16.88 -1.47 8.42
C LYS A 201 -18.02 -0.56 7.98
N GLU A 202 -18.26 0.54 8.68
CA GLU A 202 -19.24 1.56 8.26
C GLU A 202 -18.82 2.22 6.94
N LEU A 203 -17.52 2.49 6.77
CA LEU A 203 -17.00 3.17 5.59
C LEU A 203 -16.70 2.23 4.41
N TYR A 204 -16.24 1.01 4.69
CA TYR A 204 -15.80 0.04 3.69
C TYR A 204 -16.39 -1.36 3.96
N PRO A 205 -17.73 -1.51 3.89
CA PRO A 205 -18.40 -2.76 4.25
C PRO A 205 -17.92 -3.97 3.44
N ASP A 206 -17.54 -3.76 2.18
CA ASP A 206 -17.15 -4.83 1.24
C ASP A 206 -15.63 -5.01 1.13
N ASN A 207 -14.83 -4.28 1.91
CA ASN A 207 -13.37 -4.37 1.80
C ASN A 207 -12.87 -5.73 2.31
N TYR A 208 -12.27 -6.51 1.40
CA TYR A 208 -11.78 -7.86 1.67
C TYR A 208 -10.80 -7.93 2.85
N MET A 209 -9.87 -6.97 2.96
CA MET A 209 -8.82 -6.97 3.98
C MET A 209 -9.40 -6.66 5.38
N ILE A 210 -10.25 -5.65 5.49
CA ILE A 210 -10.93 -5.32 6.74
C ILE A 210 -11.80 -6.50 7.20
N ASN A 211 -12.49 -7.15 6.27
CA ASN A 211 -13.35 -8.29 6.56
C ASN A 211 -12.61 -9.53 7.08
N GLN A 212 -11.28 -9.63 6.93
CA GLN A 212 -10.47 -10.68 7.56
C GLN A 212 -10.56 -10.64 9.10
N TYR A 213 -10.86 -9.48 9.68
CA TYR A 213 -10.98 -9.31 11.13
C TYR A 213 -12.39 -9.58 11.68
N ALA A 214 -13.40 -9.80 10.82
CA ALA A 214 -14.78 -9.93 11.25
C ALA A 214 -14.96 -11.04 12.31
N ALA A 215 -14.35 -12.21 12.11
CA ALA A 215 -14.43 -13.32 13.05
C ALA A 215 -13.79 -13.04 14.42
N LYS A 216 -12.86 -12.07 14.53
CA LYS A 216 -12.24 -11.70 15.81
C LYS A 216 -13.11 -10.79 16.69
N PHE A 217 -14.10 -10.13 16.09
CA PHE A 217 -14.95 -9.15 16.76
C PHE A 217 -16.44 -9.53 16.68
N GLN A 218 -16.74 -10.78 16.33
CA GLN A 218 -18.05 -11.37 16.58
C GLN A 218 -18.25 -11.45 18.09
N ASP A 219 -19.38 -10.93 18.57
CA ASP A 219 -19.80 -11.04 19.97
C ASP A 219 -20.11 -12.50 20.35
#